data_AF-A0A821ZYB4-F1
#
_entry.id   AF-A0A821ZYB4-F1
#
_cell.length_a   1.000
_cell.length_b   1.000
_cell.length_c   1.000
_cell.angle_alpha   90.00
_cell.angle_beta   90.00
_cell.angle_gamma   90.00
#
_symmetry.space_group_name_H-M   'P 1'
#
loop_
_entity.id
_entity.type
_entity.pdbx_description
1 polymer ?
#
loop_
_entity_poly.entity_id
_entity_poly.type
_entity_poly.pdbx_seq_one_letter_code
_entity_poly.pdbx_strand_id
1 'polypeptide(L)'
;QWIDLNAAEATSGNTALHISCKNSTIDSLAVVQLLLNSGAHIDCMNIHNRTPFDIAQTIPIRTLLKTKQFPSRLKCLCARLVLDKQLPYELIWSNETEMNSFLFLHGGVAKRNENNLTNN
;
A
#
# COMPACT_ATOMS: atom_id res chain seq x y z
N GLN A 1 -19.95 -11.21 -2.96
CA GLN A 1 -19.28 -10.07 -3.62
C GLN A 1 -18.03 -9.76 -2.80
N TRP A 2 -16.84 -9.82 -3.39
CA TRP A 2 -15.58 -9.59 -2.68
C TRP A 2 -15.31 -8.08 -2.64
N ILE A 3 -15.09 -7.55 -1.44
CA ILE A 3 -14.65 -6.15 -1.24
C ILE A 3 -13.11 -6.15 -1.30
N ASP A 4 -12.52 -5.26 -2.09
CA ASP A 4 -11.07 -5.05 -2.08
C ASP A 4 -10.67 -4.28 -0.81
N LEU A 5 -10.03 -4.98 0.13
CA LEU A 5 -9.56 -4.43 1.40
C LEU A 5 -8.38 -3.44 1.25
N ASN A 6 -7.75 -3.41 0.08
CA ASN A 6 -6.57 -2.60 -0.19
C ASN A 6 -6.84 -1.48 -1.18
N ALA A 7 -8.10 -1.27 -1.55
CA ALA A 7 -8.51 -0.11 -2.32
C ALA A 7 -7.97 1.17 -1.65
N ALA A 8 -7.27 1.96 -2.45
CA ALA A 8 -6.63 3.19 -2.01
C ALA A 8 -7.44 4.40 -2.47
N GLU A 9 -7.57 5.42 -1.62
CA GLU A 9 -8.21 6.67 -2.04
C GLU A 9 -7.39 7.35 -3.15
N ALA A 10 -8.08 7.98 -4.11
CA ALA A 10 -7.42 8.59 -5.27
C ALA A 10 -6.50 9.77 -4.91
N THR A 11 -6.82 10.49 -3.83
CA THR A 11 -6.15 11.75 -3.45
C THR A 11 -4.84 11.54 -2.72
N SER A 12 -4.78 10.59 -1.78
CA SER A 12 -3.59 10.36 -0.98
C SER A 12 -3.03 8.95 -1.12
N GLY A 13 -3.70 8.03 -1.82
CA GLY A 13 -3.33 6.61 -1.86
C GLY A 13 -3.47 5.89 -0.50
N ASN A 14 -4.22 6.45 0.45
CA ASN A 14 -4.46 5.78 1.73
C ASN A 14 -5.47 4.64 1.53
N THR A 15 -5.11 3.44 1.98
CA THR A 15 -6.04 2.32 2.13
C THR A 15 -6.91 2.47 3.38
N ALA A 16 -7.95 1.64 3.53
CA ALA A 16 -8.75 1.60 4.77
C ALA A 16 -7.89 1.39 6.03
N LEU A 17 -6.80 0.61 5.91
CA LEU A 17 -5.86 0.39 7.01
C LEU A 17 -5.05 1.66 7.35
N HIS A 18 -4.69 2.47 6.34
CA HIS A 18 -4.06 3.77 6.59
C HIS A 18 -4.99 4.71 7.37
N ILE A 19 -6.24 4.85 6.92
CA ILE A 19 -7.21 5.77 7.52
C ILE A 19 -7.49 5.39 8.97
N SER A 20 -7.70 4.09 9.25
CA SER A 20 -7.94 3.61 10.62
C SER A 20 -6.73 3.81 11.54
N CYS A 21 -5.50 3.68 11.04
CA CYS A 21 -4.28 3.93 11.83
C CYS A 21 -4.04 5.42 12.12
N LYS A 22 -4.47 6.31 11.21
CA LYS A 22 -4.34 7.77 11.36
C LYS A 22 -5.31 8.36 12.39
N ASN A 23 -6.41 7.68 12.69
CA ASN A 23 -7.40 8.13 13.66
C ASN A 23 -7.02 7.73 15.09
N SER A 24 -7.34 8.58 16.08
CA SER A 24 -7.08 8.34 17.51
C SER A 24 -8.35 8.01 18.30
N THR A 25 -9.43 7.62 17.62
CA THR A 25 -10.71 7.27 18.25
C THR A 25 -10.61 5.93 18.96
N ILE A 26 -11.46 5.67 19.96
CA ILE A 26 -11.48 4.39 20.69
C ILE A 26 -11.75 3.21 19.73
N ASP A 27 -12.62 3.42 18.75
CA ASP A 27 -13.02 2.39 17.78
C ASP A 27 -11.92 2.07 16.75
N SER A 28 -10.92 2.94 16.59
CA SER A 28 -9.85 2.77 15.60
C SER A 28 -9.11 1.44 15.78
N LEU A 29 -8.86 1.02 17.03
CA LEU A 29 -8.18 -0.23 17.32
C LEU A 29 -8.98 -1.46 16.88
N ALA A 30 -10.29 -1.45 17.10
CA ALA A 30 -11.19 -2.53 16.68
C ALA A 30 -11.26 -2.63 15.15
N VAL A 31 -11.32 -1.49 14.46
CA VAL A 31 -11.31 -1.42 13.00
C VAL A 31 -9.98 -1.93 12.44
N VAL A 32 -8.84 -1.51 13.00
CA VAL A 32 -7.51 -2.01 12.59
C VAL A 32 -7.44 -3.53 12.76
N GLN A 33 -7.91 -4.05 13.89
CA GLN A 33 -7.92 -5.49 14.15
C GLN A 33 -8.78 -6.26 13.14
N LEU A 34 -9.96 -5.74 12.81
CA LEU A 34 -10.86 -6.33 11.83
C LEU A 34 -10.25 -6.37 10.43
N LEU A 35 -9.65 -5.27 9.97
CA LEU A 35 -9.00 -5.17 8.67
C LEU A 35 -7.82 -6.15 8.55
N LEU A 36 -6.97 -6.22 9.58
CA LEU A 36 -5.85 -7.17 9.61
C LEU A 36 -6.34 -8.62 9.59
N ASN A 37 -7.37 -8.96 10.37
CA ASN A 37 -7.95 -10.30 10.39
C ASN A 37 -8.63 -10.67 9.07
N SER A 38 -9.13 -9.68 8.34
CA SER A 38 -9.72 -9.86 7.00
C SER A 38 -8.65 -10.00 5.90
N GLY A 39 -7.37 -9.81 6.24
CA GLY A 39 -6.25 -10.01 5.32
C GLY A 39 -5.80 -8.77 4.56
N ALA A 40 -6.17 -7.57 5.03
CA ALA A 40 -5.65 -6.31 4.52
C ALA A 40 -4.11 -6.28 4.56
N HIS A 41 -3.50 -5.72 3.53
CA HIS A 41 -2.06 -5.60 3.41
C HIS A 41 -1.54 -4.54 4.40
N ILE A 42 -0.68 -4.99 5.31
CA ILE A 42 -0.08 -4.16 6.36
C ILE A 42 1.04 -3.25 5.85
N ASP A 43 1.55 -3.54 4.66
CA ASP A 43 2.73 -2.95 4.04
C ASP A 43 2.42 -2.20 2.73
N CYS A 44 1.14 -1.90 2.47
CA CYS A 44 0.79 -0.97 1.40
C CYS A 44 1.43 0.40 1.65
N MET A 45 1.89 1.05 0.60
CA MET A 45 2.40 2.41 0.65
C MET A 45 1.43 3.37 -0.02
N ASN A 46 1.19 4.50 0.63
CA ASN A 46 0.43 5.60 0.03
C ASN A 46 1.30 6.44 -0.92
N ILE A 47 0.74 7.49 -1.55
CA ILE A 47 1.49 8.32 -2.53
C ILE A 47 2.70 9.06 -1.92
N HIS A 48 2.79 9.09 -0.59
CA HIS A 48 3.90 9.68 0.14
C HIS A 48 4.92 8.62 0.58
N ASN A 49 4.85 7.40 0.05
CA ASN A 49 5.67 6.26 0.43
C ASN A 49 5.61 5.92 1.93
N ARG A 50 4.46 6.15 2.56
CA ARG A 50 4.23 5.83 3.98
C ARG A 50 3.31 4.62 4.08
N THR A 51 3.65 3.72 4.98
CA THR A 51 2.83 2.57 5.37
C THR A 51 1.80 2.94 6.44
N PRO A 52 0.80 2.07 6.72
CA PRO A 52 -0.10 2.27 7.86
C PRO A 52 0.64 2.40 9.20
N PHE A 53 1.78 1.72 9.36
CA PHE A 53 2.62 1.83 10.56
C PHE A 53 3.25 3.22 10.70
N ASP A 54 3.67 3.83 9.60
CA ASP A 54 4.34 5.13 9.62
C ASP A 54 3.39 6.24 10.10
N ILE A 55 2.12 6.17 9.68
CA ILE A 55 1.09 7.17 10.02
C ILE A 55 0.28 6.85 11.28
N ALA A 56 0.56 5.74 11.96
CA ALA A 56 -0.17 5.31 13.15
C ALA A 56 -0.04 6.32 14.31
N GLN A 57 -1.16 6.79 14.87
CA GLN A 57 -1.11 7.83 15.92
C GLN A 57 -0.93 7.30 17.34
N THR A 58 -1.37 6.06 17.62
CA THR A 58 -1.45 5.55 19.00
C THR A 58 -0.50 4.38 19.24
N ILE A 59 0.02 4.27 20.46
CA ILE A 59 0.90 3.16 20.90
C ILE A 59 0.20 1.79 20.72
N PRO A 60 -1.09 1.61 21.07
CA PRO A 60 -1.78 0.34 20.87
C PRO A 60 -1.81 -0.09 19.40
N ILE A 61 -2.10 0.82 18.47
CA ILE A 61 -2.13 0.52 17.03
C ILE A 61 -0.72 0.17 16.54
N ARG A 62 0.31 0.95 16.90
CA ARG A 62 1.70 0.65 16.54
C ARG A 62 2.14 -0.72 17.04
N THR A 63 1.76 -1.08 18.27
CA THR A 63 2.06 -2.37 18.87
C THR A 63 1.35 -3.50 18.14
N LEU A 64 0.06 -3.33 17.81
CA LEU A 64 -0.71 -4.29 17.04
C LEU A 64 -0.11 -4.53 15.65
N LEU A 65 0.25 -3.47 14.93
CA LEU A 65 0.86 -3.57 13.61
C LEU A 65 2.23 -4.28 13.67
N LYS A 66 3.07 -3.96 14.66
CA LYS A 66 4.36 -4.65 14.86
C LYS A 66 4.21 -6.14 15.12
N THR A 67 3.26 -6.53 15.97
CA THR A 67 3.05 -7.95 16.31
C THR A 67 2.46 -8.76 15.14
N LYS A 68 1.79 -8.09 14.20
CA LYS A 68 1.22 -8.71 12.98
C LYS A 68 2.14 -8.62 11.76
N GLN A 69 3.37 -8.12 11.90
CA GLN A 69 4.29 -7.82 10.79
C GLN A 69 5.04 -9.03 10.19
N PHE A 70 4.77 -10.27 10.64
CA PHE A 70 5.51 -11.47 10.20
C PHE A 70 4.77 -12.32 9.16
N PRO A 71 5.47 -12.88 8.15
CA PRO A 71 6.37 -12.18 7.23
C PRO A 71 5.55 -11.48 6.13
N SER A 72 6.11 -10.43 5.53
CA SER A 72 5.61 -9.90 4.26
C SER A 72 5.33 -11.08 3.33
N ARG A 73 4.08 -11.18 2.82
CA ARG A 73 3.73 -12.25 1.88
C ARG A 73 4.80 -12.27 0.79
N LEU A 74 5.25 -13.43 0.33
CA LEU A 74 6.34 -13.54 -0.67
C LEU A 74 6.14 -12.56 -1.84
N LYS A 75 4.90 -12.41 -2.32
CA LYS A 75 4.52 -11.44 -3.34
C LYS A 75 4.88 -9.99 -2.98
N CYS A 76 4.57 -9.54 -1.76
CA CYS A 76 4.91 -8.20 -1.27
C CYS A 76 6.43 -8.01 -1.17
N LEU A 77 7.15 -9.03 -0.69
CA LEU A 77 8.61 -8.99 -0.66
C LEU A 77 9.19 -8.85 -2.08
N CYS A 78 8.70 -9.64 -3.03
CA CYS A 78 9.10 -9.54 -4.43
C CYS A 78 8.78 -8.17 -5.02
N ALA A 79 7.57 -7.62 -4.77
CA ALA A 79 7.19 -6.30 -5.24
C ALA A 79 8.14 -5.21 -4.72
N ARG A 80 8.46 -5.23 -3.42
CA ARG A 80 9.44 -4.29 -2.85
C ARG A 80 10.83 -4.47 -3.44
N LEU A 81 11.27 -5.70 -3.69
CA LEU A 81 12.58 -5.96 -4.33
C LEU A 81 12.64 -5.44 -5.76
N VAL A 82 11.57 -5.61 -6.54
CA VAL A 82 11.45 -5.06 -7.90
C VAL A 82 11.64 -3.55 -7.88
N LEU A 83 10.99 -2.87 -6.93
CA LEU A 83 11.06 -1.42 -6.76
C LEU A 83 12.40 -0.94 -6.20
N ASP A 84 12.92 -1.59 -5.16
CA ASP A 84 14.23 -1.30 -4.54
C ASP A 84 15.38 -1.42 -5.53
N LYS A 85 15.32 -2.43 -6.41
CA LYS A 85 16.32 -2.64 -7.46
C LYS A 85 16.06 -1.84 -8.73
N GLN A 86 15.05 -0.98 -8.73
CA GLN A 86 14.68 -0.14 -9.87
C GLN A 86 14.57 -0.95 -11.17
N LEU A 87 14.04 -2.17 -11.08
CA LEU A 87 13.87 -2.99 -12.27
C LEU A 87 12.88 -2.32 -13.21
N PRO A 88 13.07 -2.39 -14.54
CA PRO A 88 12.22 -1.70 -15.51
C PRO A 88 10.88 -2.42 -15.71
N TYR A 89 10.14 -2.65 -14.64
CA TYR A 89 8.89 -3.41 -14.63
C TYR A 89 7.82 -2.78 -15.53
N GLU A 90 7.83 -1.46 -15.70
CA GLU A 90 6.96 -0.68 -16.60
C GLU A 90 7.18 -0.99 -18.09
N LEU A 91 8.33 -1.56 -18.44
CA LEU A 91 8.62 -2.01 -19.81
C LEU A 91 8.15 -3.46 -20.04
N ILE A 92 7.96 -4.22 -18.96
CA ILE A 92 7.63 -5.65 -19.00
C ILE A 92 6.11 -5.83 -18.89
N TRP A 93 5.47 -5.08 -18.00
CA TRP A 93 4.03 -5.18 -17.72
C TRP A 93 3.33 -3.87 -18.05
N SER A 94 2.15 -3.95 -18.70
CA SER A 94 1.31 -2.78 -18.94
C SER A 94 0.58 -2.36 -17.65
N ASN A 95 0.18 -1.09 -17.56
CA ASN A 95 -0.52 -0.53 -16.38
C ASN A 95 -1.83 -1.27 -16.03
N GLU A 96 -2.45 -1.93 -17.00
CA GLU A 96 -3.71 -2.69 -16.83
C GLU A 96 -3.50 -4.08 -16.21
N THR A 97 -2.26 -4.53 -16.06
CA THR A 97 -1.98 -5.85 -15.46
C THR A 97 -2.19 -5.83 -13.95
N GLU A 98 -2.64 -6.98 -13.42
CA GLU A 98 -2.72 -7.23 -11.98
C GLU A 98 -1.35 -7.03 -11.31
N MET A 99 -0.25 -7.40 -11.99
CA MET A 99 1.10 -7.23 -11.49
C MET A 99 1.47 -5.75 -11.29
N ASN A 100 1.19 -4.87 -12.25
CA ASN A 100 1.48 -3.44 -12.09
C ASN A 100 0.60 -2.80 -11.02
N SER A 101 -0.69 -3.15 -10.98
CA SER A 101 -1.58 -2.70 -9.92
C SER A 101 -1.07 -3.12 -8.53
N PHE A 102 -0.53 -4.35 -8.42
CA PHE A 102 0.09 -4.84 -7.20
C PHE A 102 1.41 -4.13 -6.86
N LEU A 103 2.24 -3.79 -7.86
CA LEU A 103 3.45 -2.99 -7.65
C LEU A 103 3.10 -1.56 -7.17
N PHE A 104 2.01 -0.96 -7.66
CA PHE A 104 1.55 0.35 -7.22
C PHE A 104 1.15 0.37 -5.74
N LEU A 105 0.54 -0.71 -5.24
CA LEU A 105 0.27 -0.87 -3.79
C LEU A 105 1.54 -0.82 -2.94
N HIS A 106 2.70 -1.07 -3.53
CA HIS A 106 4.01 -1.02 -2.89
C HIS A 106 4.85 0.16 -3.36
N GLY A 107 4.25 1.24 -3.89
CA GLY A 107 4.95 2.47 -4.25
C GLY A 107 5.54 2.49 -5.66
N GLY A 108 5.17 1.53 -6.52
CA GLY A 108 5.44 1.63 -7.94
C GLY A 108 4.73 2.83 -8.56
N VAL A 109 5.37 3.47 -9.53
CA VAL A 109 4.80 4.56 -10.33
C VAL A 109 4.33 4.00 -11.67
N ALA A 110 3.27 4.58 -12.24
CA ALA A 110 2.81 4.22 -13.56
C ALA A 110 3.76 4.78 -14.63
N LYS A 111 3.86 4.05 -15.76
CA LYS A 111 4.62 4.51 -16.93
C LYS A 111 4.16 5.92 -17.33
N ARG A 112 5.07 6.90 -17.28
CA ARG A 112 4.82 8.22 -17.86
C ARG A 112 4.68 8.04 -19.37
N ASN A 113 3.54 8.44 -19.94
CA ASN A 113 3.42 8.57 -21.39
C ASN A 113 4.47 9.59 -21.85
N GLU A 114 5.46 9.17 -22.63
CA GLU A 114 6.53 10.01 -23.18
C GLU A 114 6.03 11.09 -24.17
N ASN A 115 4.71 11.22 -24.36
CA ASN A 115 4.11 12.13 -25.34
C ASN A 115 4.00 13.60 -24.87
N ASN A 116 4.59 13.99 -23.74
CA ASN A 116 4.59 15.38 -23.24
C ASN A 116 5.99 16.03 -23.19
N LEU A 117 7.01 15.46 -23.86
CA LEU A 117 8.34 16.06 -23.98
C LEU A 117 8.64 16.70 -25.35
N THR A 118 7.66 16.85 -26.23
CA THR A 118 7.79 17.63 -27.47
C THR A 118 6.68 18.67 -27.55
N ASN A 119 6.69 19.67 -26.67
CA ASN A 119 5.99 20.94 -26.83
C ASN A 119 6.51 21.93 -25.77
N ASN A 120 7.73 22.44 -25.99
CA ASN A 120 8.19 23.77 -25.57
C ASN A 120 9.48 24.10 -26.32
#